data_AF-A0A480A7E5-F1
#
_entry.id   AF-A0A480A7E5-F1
#
_cell.length_a   1.000
_cell.length_b   1.000
_cell.length_c   1.000
_cell.angle_alpha   90.00
_cell.angle_beta   90.00
_cell.angle_gamma   90.00
#
_symmetry.space_group_name_H-M   'P 1'
#
loop_
_entity.id
_entity.type
_entity.pdbx_description
1 polymer ?
#
loop_
_entity_poly.entity_id
_entity_poly.type
_entity_poly.pdbx_seq_one_letter_code
_entity_poly.pdbx_strand_id
1 'polypeptide(L)'
;MTQFPTSSDYAHQQDNKGYGSSEPRDIQLSANKLLWQELKYVISGSSGFKRWQLECNAQLQSLRLDQQVQMYLRETLDTLAY
;
A
#
# COMPACT_ATOMS: atom_id res chain seq x y z
N MET A 1 -29.30 1.34 -60.29
CA MET A 1 -30.16 1.84 -59.20
C MET A 1 -29.63 1.26 -57.91
N THR A 2 -28.87 2.04 -57.14
CA THR A 2 -28.25 1.60 -55.88
C THR A 2 -29.31 1.60 -54.78
N GLN A 3 -29.69 0.43 -54.28
CA GLN A 3 -30.50 0.30 -53.07
C GLN A 3 -29.67 0.81 -51.88
N PHE A 4 -30.18 1.84 -51.20
CA PHE A 4 -29.71 2.23 -49.88
C PHE A 4 -30.40 1.32 -48.85
N PRO A 5 -29.66 0.70 -47.91
CA PRO A 5 -30.31 0.05 -46.78
C PRO A 5 -31.02 1.11 -45.93
N THR A 6 -32.33 0.91 -45.73
CA THR A 6 -33.22 1.72 -44.92
C THR A 6 -32.79 1.73 -43.45
N SER A 7 -32.90 2.91 -42.84
CA SER A 7 -32.42 3.36 -41.52
C SER A 7 -33.05 2.64 -40.29
N SER A 8 -33.22 1.32 -40.32
CA SER A 8 -33.88 0.58 -39.23
C SER A 8 -33.09 -0.66 -38.76
N ASP A 9 -31.77 -0.59 -38.81
CA ASP A 9 -30.86 -1.61 -38.25
C ASP A 9 -29.82 -0.97 -37.32
N TYR A 10 -30.24 0.04 -36.56
CA TYR A 10 -29.46 0.63 -35.46
C TYR A 10 -30.24 0.52 -34.16
N ALA A 11 -30.68 -0.69 -33.82
CA ALA A 11 -31.26 -0.97 -32.53
C ALA A 11 -30.73 -2.29 -31.99
N HIS A 12 -30.08 -2.20 -30.83
CA HIS A 12 -29.49 -3.27 -30.01
C HIS A 12 -28.17 -3.80 -30.57
N GLN A 13 -27.03 -3.55 -29.94
CA GLN A 13 -26.75 -4.00 -28.59
C GLN A 13 -25.60 -3.14 -28.02
N GLN A 14 -25.88 -2.33 -27.01
CA GLN A 14 -24.81 -1.85 -26.14
C GLN A 14 -24.27 -3.07 -25.40
N ASP A 15 -23.15 -3.60 -25.89
CA ASP A 15 -22.28 -4.51 -25.13
C ASP A 15 -21.81 -3.72 -23.90
N ASN A 16 -22.53 -3.91 -22.79
CA ASN A 16 -22.07 -3.50 -21.47
C ASN A 16 -20.89 -4.41 -21.10
N LYS A 17 -19.73 -4.09 -21.67
CA LYS A 17 -18.47 -4.74 -21.38
C LYS A 17 -18.08 -4.33 -19.97
N GLY A 18 -18.53 -5.11 -19.01
CA GLY A 18 -18.06 -5.09 -17.64
C GLY A 18 -16.58 -5.46 -17.60
N TYR A 19 -15.70 -4.48 -17.83
CA TYR A 19 -14.34 -4.55 -17.32
C TYR A 19 -14.37 -3.98 -15.91
N GLY A 20 -14.36 -4.91 -14.95
CA GLY A 20 -14.24 -4.62 -13.53
C GLY A 20 -13.15 -3.60 -13.29
N SER A 21 -13.56 -2.43 -12.81
CA SER A 21 -12.71 -1.32 -12.42
C SER A 21 -12.02 -1.67 -11.09
N SER A 22 -11.17 -2.69 -11.08
CA SER A 22 -10.38 -3.08 -9.90
C SER A 22 -8.94 -2.56 -9.94
N GLU A 23 -8.46 -2.10 -11.10
CA GLU A 23 -7.03 -1.76 -11.28
C GLU A 23 -6.47 -0.55 -10.50
N PRO A 24 -7.23 0.44 -9.97
CA PRO A 24 -6.61 1.51 -9.19
C PRO A 24 -6.14 1.07 -7.79
N ARG A 25 -6.82 0.10 -7.17
CA ARG A 25 -6.58 -0.24 -5.74
C ARG A 25 -5.38 -1.14 -5.55
N ASP A 26 -5.13 -2.04 -6.49
CA ASP A 26 -3.98 -2.96 -6.41
C ASP A 26 -2.64 -2.22 -6.59
N ILE A 27 -2.64 -1.17 -7.42
CA ILE A 27 -1.48 -0.28 -7.61
C ILE A 27 -1.21 0.50 -6.32
N GLN A 28 -2.24 1.04 -5.67
CA GLN A 28 -2.10 1.79 -4.42
C GLN A 28 -1.64 0.91 -3.25
N LEU A 29 -2.15 -0.32 -3.16
CA LEU A 29 -1.70 -1.31 -2.17
C LEU A 29 -0.24 -1.70 -2.39
N SER A 30 0.18 -1.85 -3.65
CA SER A 30 1.56 -2.17 -4.01
C SER A 30 2.51 -1.01 -3.70
N ALA A 31 2.11 0.22 -4.02
CA ALA A 31 2.85 1.43 -3.67
C ALA A 31 2.98 1.60 -2.15
N ASN A 32 1.90 1.39 -1.39
CA ASN A 32 1.94 1.45 0.08
C ASN A 32 2.85 0.38 0.69
N LYS A 33 2.90 -0.83 0.10
CA LYS A 33 3.84 -1.86 0.54
C LYS A 33 5.29 -1.45 0.31
N LEU A 34 5.60 -0.87 -0.86
CA LEU A 34 6.94 -0.36 -1.15
C LEU A 34 7.32 0.78 -0.20
N LEU A 35 6.41 1.73 0.02
CA LEU A 35 6.62 2.83 0.97
C LEU A 35 6.90 2.30 2.38
N TRP A 36 6.17 1.28 2.83
CA TRP A 36 6.41 0.64 4.13
C TRP A 36 7.80 -0.02 4.20
N GLN A 37 8.26 -0.67 3.14
CA GLN A 37 9.60 -1.26 3.10
C GLN A 37 10.70 -0.19 3.19
N GLU A 38 10.59 0.88 2.41
CA GLU A 38 11.53 2.00 2.44
C GLU A 38 11.55 2.67 3.83
N LEU A 39 10.39 2.92 4.42
CA LEU A 39 10.28 3.51 5.75
C LEU A 39 10.98 2.63 6.80
N LYS A 40 10.73 1.32 6.79
CA LYS A 40 11.39 0.38 7.69
C LYS A 40 12.90 0.41 7.53
N TYR A 41 13.38 0.43 6.28
CA TYR A 41 14.80 0.47 5.98
C TYR A 41 15.45 1.73 6.58
N VAL A 42 14.88 2.90 6.30
CA VAL A 42 15.38 4.19 6.82
C VAL A 42 15.35 4.23 8.35
N ILE A 43 14.26 3.78 8.98
CA ILE A 43 14.14 3.73 10.44
C ILE A 43 15.19 2.78 11.03
N SER A 44 15.32 1.56 10.48
CA SER A 44 16.29 0.57 10.95
C SER A 44 17.74 1.04 10.85
N GLY A 45 18.03 1.88 9.85
CA GLY A 45 19.34 2.49 9.65
C GLY A 45 19.64 3.65 10.61
N SER A 46 18.60 4.25 11.19
CA SER A 46 18.70 5.46 12.02
C SER A 46 19.39 5.20 13.36
N SER A 47 20.10 6.22 13.86
CA SER A 47 20.79 6.17 15.15
C SER A 47 19.81 6.08 16.33
N GLY A 48 18.64 6.73 16.24
CA GLY A 48 17.59 6.66 17.25
C GLY A 48 17.05 5.26 17.43
N PHE A 49 16.72 4.58 16.32
CA PHE A 49 16.23 3.20 16.35
C PHE A 49 17.26 2.22 16.91
N LYS A 50 18.52 2.29 16.44
CA LYS A 50 19.59 1.41 16.93
C LYS A 50 19.83 1.56 18.43
N ARG A 51 19.77 2.80 18.93
CA ARG A 51 19.93 3.10 20.36
C ARG A 51 18.74 2.60 21.17
N TRP A 52 17.52 2.87 20.71
CA TRP A 52 16.31 2.30 21.30
C TRP A 52 16.35 0.77 21.34
N GLN A 53 16.82 0.10 20.28
CA GLN A 53 16.93 -1.36 20.24
C GLN A 53 17.95 -1.92 21.24
N LEU A 54 18.96 -1.14 21.64
CA LEU A 54 19.92 -1.50 22.70
C LEU A 54 19.36 -1.25 24.11
N GLU A 55 18.56 -0.19 24.26
CA GLU A 55 17.86 0.14 25.51
C GLU A 55 16.71 -0.84 25.76
N CYS A 56 16.09 -1.35 24.70
CA CYS A 56 15.11 -2.42 24.75
C CYS A 56 15.78 -3.77 25.06
N ASN A 57 15.18 -4.51 25.98
CA ASN A 57 15.65 -5.82 26.45
C ASN A 57 15.90 -6.84 25.31
N ALA A 58 16.67 -7.88 25.62
CA ALA A 58 16.99 -8.99 24.70
C ALA A 58 15.77 -9.68 24.05
N GLN A 59 14.59 -9.57 24.66
CA GLN A 59 13.32 -10.05 24.10
C GLN A 59 12.95 -9.35 22.79
N LEU A 60 13.42 -8.13 22.55
CA LEU A 60 13.13 -7.38 21.34
C LEU A 60 14.02 -7.83 20.17
N GLN A 61 15.22 -8.34 20.47
CA GLN A 61 16.13 -8.91 19.46
C GLN A 61 15.63 -10.23 18.87
N SER A 62 14.75 -10.95 19.57
CA SER A 62 14.11 -12.15 19.02
C SER A 62 12.92 -11.83 18.09
N LEU A 63 12.44 -10.58 18.09
CA LEU A 63 11.34 -10.13 17.22
C LEU A 63 11.85 -9.80 15.82
N ARG A 64 10.96 -9.91 14.83
CA ARG A 64 11.25 -9.49 13.46
C ARG A 64 11.38 -7.97 13.36
N LEU A 65 12.20 -7.50 12.41
CA LEU A 65 12.42 -6.07 12.19
C LEU A 65 11.11 -5.27 12.06
N ASP A 66 10.11 -5.81 11.35
CA ASP A 66 8.78 -5.19 11.25
C ASP A 66 8.14 -4.91 12.61
N GLN A 67 8.23 -5.86 13.55
CA GLN A 67 7.66 -5.71 14.89
C GLN A 67 8.47 -4.70 15.72
N GLN A 68 9.79 -4.72 15.60
CA GLN A 68 10.66 -3.75 16.28
C GLN A 68 10.37 -2.33 15.79
N VAL A 69 10.25 -2.12 14.47
CA VAL A 69 9.91 -0.82 13.88
C VAL A 69 8.51 -0.36 14.30
N GLN A 70 7.52 -1.26 14.35
CA GLN A 70 6.18 -0.93 14.84
C GLN A 70 6.18 -0.48 16.30
N MET A 71 6.92 -1.17 17.16
CA MET A 71 7.04 -0.80 18.58
C MET A 71 7.73 0.55 18.75
N TYR A 72 8.86 0.77 18.06
CA TYR A 72 9.57 2.05 18.08
C TYR A 72 8.69 3.21 17.64
N LEU A 73 7.94 3.05 16.54
CA LEU A 73 7.01 4.07 16.06
C LEU A 73 5.90 4.32 17.07
N ARG A 74 5.35 3.27 17.68
CA ARG A 74 4.31 3.41 18.69
C ARG A 74 4.80 4.19 19.91
N GLU A 75 5.96 3.84 20.46
CA GLU A 75 6.57 4.57 21.58
C GLU A 75 6.92 6.02 21.21
N THR A 76 7.47 6.24 20.02
CA THR A 76 7.80 7.59 19.54
C THR A 76 6.54 8.45 19.41
N LEU A 77 5.46 7.88 18.87
CA LEU A 77 4.18 8.57 18.72
C LEU A 77 3.51 8.84 20.08
N ASP A 78 3.59 7.89 21.02
CA ASP A 78 3.07 8.06 22.38
C ASP A 78 3.81 9.19 23.12
N THR A 79 5.14 9.24 22.97
CA THR A 79 5.98 10.29 23.54
C THR A 79 5.69 11.68 22.97
N LEU A 80 5.31 11.77 21.68
CA LEU A 80 4.95 13.03 21.02
C LEU A 80 3.49 13.45 21.24
N ALA A 81 2.65 12.58 21.79
CA ALA A 81 1.23 12.86 22.05
C ALA A 81 0.95 13.52 23.41
N TYR A 82 2.01 13.76 24.20
CA TYR A 82 2.00 14.52 25.45
C TYR A 82 2.44 15.97 25.23
#